data_AF-G4D4V3-F1
#
_entry.id   AF-G4D4V3-F1
#
_cell.length_a   1.000
_cell.length_b   1.000
_cell.length_c   1.000
_cell.angle_alpha   90.00
_cell.angle_beta   90.00
_cell.angle_gamma   90.00
#
_symmetry.space_group_name_H-M   'P 1'
#
loop_
_entity.id
_entity.type
_entity.pdbx_description
1 polymer ?
#
loop_
_entity_poly.entity_id
_entity_poly.type
_entity_poly.pdbx_seq_one_letter_code
_entity_poly.pdbx_strand_id
1 'polypeptide(L)'
;MNKKYFGMSIPMLLALSIGVLAATYLGVLTTDIVGGVALMLVIGVILNEIGDRIPIWNTYVGGGLVLAFLGTAALKDYKVIPEQYIELMDQVTSDMGILNLFIIVLITGSILGLNRELMLKSFAGYIPAILGGLAGASLLGILGGMVFGVSPTETLIKYVLPVMGGGNGAGAVPLSQIYERVTGNSAGDYYSFAIAILTIANIFAIISGGVLNKIGNSKKISNW
;
A
#
# COMPACT_ATOMS: atom_id res chain seq x y z
N MET A 1 24.95 -12.59 21.92
CA MET A 1 24.64 -11.50 20.95
C MET A 1 23.12 -11.33 20.91
N ASN A 2 22.55 -10.45 21.74
CA ASN A 2 21.10 -10.26 21.81
C ASN A 2 20.60 -9.53 20.56
N LYS A 3 20.12 -10.28 19.55
CA LYS A 3 19.37 -9.68 18.45
C LYS A 3 18.15 -8.98 19.05
N LYS A 4 18.07 -7.67 18.83
CA LYS A 4 16.90 -6.85 19.16
C LYS A 4 15.99 -6.81 17.95
N TYR A 5 14.72 -7.11 18.15
CA TYR A 5 13.68 -7.09 17.13
C TYR A 5 12.75 -5.94 17.45
N PHE A 6 12.66 -4.96 16.53
CA PHE A 6 11.96 -3.70 16.79
C PHE A 6 12.45 -2.96 18.06
N GLY A 7 13.75 -3.04 18.34
CA GLY A 7 14.35 -2.47 19.56
C GLY A 7 14.12 -3.28 20.85
N MET A 8 13.31 -4.34 20.81
CA MET A 8 12.97 -5.21 21.96
C MET A 8 13.77 -6.51 21.97
N SER A 9 13.90 -7.14 23.15
CA SER A 9 14.47 -8.48 23.27
C SER A 9 13.46 -9.55 22.78
N ILE A 10 13.94 -10.68 22.27
CA ILE A 10 13.08 -11.80 21.82
C ILE A 10 12.06 -12.22 22.89
N PRO A 11 12.44 -12.41 24.17
CA PRO A 11 11.48 -12.83 25.19
C PRO A 11 10.37 -11.80 25.41
N MET A 12 10.71 -10.51 25.36
CA MET A 12 9.75 -9.42 25.50
C MET A 12 8.79 -9.36 24.31
N LEU A 13 9.31 -9.50 23.08
CA LEU A 13 8.48 -9.53 21.88
C LEU A 13 7.52 -10.72 21.90
N LEU A 14 8.00 -11.91 22.29
CA LEU A 14 7.16 -13.10 22.41
C LEU A 14 6.10 -12.95 23.50
N ALA A 15 6.45 -12.43 24.67
CA ALA A 15 5.50 -12.20 25.75
C ALA A 15 4.40 -11.22 25.33
N LEU A 16 4.75 -10.11 24.67
CA LEU A 16 3.80 -9.15 24.13
C LEU A 16 2.91 -9.77 23.05
N SER A 17 3.52 -10.50 22.12
CA SER A 17 2.80 -11.14 21.01
C SER A 17 1.78 -12.16 21.52
N ILE A 18 2.20 -13.03 22.44
CA ILE A 18 1.33 -14.04 23.05
C ILE A 18 0.23 -13.36 23.86
N GLY A 19 0.56 -12.34 24.66
CA GLY A 19 -0.42 -11.63 25.48
C GLY A 19 -1.52 -10.97 24.64
N VAL A 20 -1.14 -10.23 23.59
CA VAL A 20 -2.10 -9.56 22.70
C VAL A 20 -2.91 -10.57 21.89
N LEU A 21 -2.28 -11.60 21.33
CA LEU A 21 -3.01 -12.62 20.58
C LEU A 21 -3.97 -13.41 21.49
N ALA A 22 -3.54 -13.80 22.69
CA ALA A 22 -4.41 -14.46 23.66
C ALA A 22 -5.59 -13.56 24.05
N ALA A 23 -5.34 -12.28 24.35
CA ALA A 23 -6.41 -11.33 24.66
C ALA A 23 -7.39 -11.15 23.48
N THR A 24 -6.88 -11.20 22.25
CA THR A 24 -7.68 -11.16 21.01
C THR A 24 -8.57 -12.42 20.91
N TYR A 25 -8.01 -13.62 21.02
CA TYR A 25 -8.80 -14.85 20.90
C TYR A 25 -9.76 -15.09 22.09
N LEU A 26 -9.44 -14.54 23.27
CA LEU A 26 -10.33 -14.55 24.43
C LEU A 26 -11.41 -13.45 24.37
N GLY A 27 -11.34 -12.53 23.41
CA GLY A 27 -12.29 -11.42 23.27
C GLY A 27 -12.19 -10.37 24.39
N VAL A 28 -11.07 -10.31 25.11
CA VAL A 28 -10.84 -9.37 26.23
C VAL A 28 -9.94 -8.19 25.85
N LEU A 29 -9.33 -8.23 24.66
CA LEU A 29 -8.58 -7.09 24.14
C LEU A 29 -9.55 -5.92 23.89
N THR A 30 -9.19 -4.72 24.34
CA THR A 30 -10.01 -3.51 24.21
C THR A 30 -10.27 -3.18 22.74
N THR A 31 -11.47 -2.68 22.45
CA THR A 31 -11.90 -2.27 21.11
C THR A 31 -11.75 -0.76 20.92
N ASP A 32 -10.62 -0.23 21.37
CA ASP A 32 -10.22 1.17 21.23
C ASP A 32 -8.94 1.29 20.41
N ILE A 33 -8.47 2.53 20.19
CA ILE A 33 -7.22 2.80 19.46
C ILE A 33 -6.04 2.02 20.06
N VAL A 34 -5.99 1.88 21.38
CA VAL A 34 -4.89 1.20 22.07
C VAL A 34 -4.87 -0.29 21.72
N GLY A 35 -6.02 -0.95 21.83
CA GLY A 35 -6.15 -2.38 21.48
C GLY A 35 -5.91 -2.64 20.00
N GLY A 36 -6.45 -1.80 19.11
CA GLY A 36 -6.25 -1.95 17.67
C GLY A 36 -4.81 -1.73 17.25
N VAL A 37 -4.14 -0.67 17.73
CA VAL A 37 -2.71 -0.43 17.45
C VAL A 37 -1.84 -1.55 18.03
N ALA A 38 -2.14 -2.06 19.22
CA ALA A 38 -1.40 -3.18 19.82
C ALA A 38 -1.48 -4.44 18.95
N LEU A 39 -2.68 -4.79 18.47
CA LEU A 39 -2.90 -5.94 17.60
C LEU A 39 -2.19 -5.76 16.24
N MET A 40 -2.35 -4.59 15.61
CA MET A 40 -1.69 -4.26 14.34
C MET A 40 -0.17 -4.35 14.47
N LEU A 41 0.39 -3.86 15.58
CA LEU A 41 1.83 -3.91 15.84
C LEU A 41 2.31 -5.36 15.99
N VAL A 42 1.61 -6.19 16.76
CA VAL A 42 2.00 -7.60 16.96
C VAL A 42 1.96 -8.38 15.65
N ILE A 43 0.87 -8.29 14.90
CA ILE A 43 0.74 -8.96 13.60
C ILE A 43 1.82 -8.45 12.63
N GLY A 44 1.98 -7.12 12.56
CA GLY A 44 2.94 -6.47 11.70
C GLY A 44 4.38 -6.90 11.99
N VAL A 45 4.80 -6.92 13.25
CA VAL A 45 6.17 -7.33 13.63
C VAL A 45 6.41 -8.81 13.34
N ILE A 46 5.47 -9.69 13.67
CA ILE A 46 5.60 -11.13 13.39
C ILE A 46 5.78 -11.38 11.89
N LEU A 47 4.89 -10.82 11.07
CA LEU A 47 4.93 -11.00 9.62
C LEU A 47 6.15 -10.33 9.00
N ASN A 48 6.56 -9.17 9.52
CA ASN A 48 7.76 -8.47 9.05
C ASN A 48 9.03 -9.32 9.27
N GLU A 49 9.20 -9.86 10.48
CA GLU A 49 10.33 -10.72 10.82
C GLU A 49 10.38 -12.02 10.02
N ILE A 50 9.22 -12.60 9.73
CA ILE A 50 9.14 -13.78 8.88
C ILE A 50 9.54 -13.41 7.45
N GLY A 51 9.00 -12.31 6.91
CA GLY A 51 9.21 -11.91 5.51
C GLY A 51 10.66 -11.56 5.20
N ASP A 52 11.36 -10.94 6.15
CA ASP A 52 12.78 -10.62 6.00
C ASP A 52 13.70 -11.85 6.00
N ARG A 53 13.24 -12.96 6.59
CA ARG A 53 14.02 -14.20 6.69
C ARG A 53 13.85 -15.13 5.50
N ILE A 54 12.75 -15.00 4.75
CA ILE A 54 12.50 -15.82 3.57
C ILE A 54 13.38 -15.27 2.43
N PRO A 55 14.48 -15.96 2.01
CA PRO A 55 15.50 -15.35 1.17
C PRO A 55 14.97 -14.91 -0.21
N ILE A 56 14.09 -15.71 -0.80
CA ILE A 56 13.45 -15.40 -2.10
C ILE A 56 12.49 -14.22 -1.94
N TRP A 57 11.66 -14.22 -0.90
CA TRP A 57 10.67 -13.17 -0.65
C TRP A 57 11.33 -11.82 -0.38
N ASN A 58 12.33 -11.81 0.50
CA ASN A 58 13.08 -10.61 0.85
C ASN A 58 13.79 -10.01 -0.37
N THR A 59 14.34 -10.88 -1.21
CA THR A 59 15.11 -10.43 -2.37
C THR A 59 14.24 -9.95 -3.54
N TYR A 60 13.10 -10.58 -3.81
CA TYR A 60 12.37 -10.39 -5.07
C TYR A 60 10.97 -9.77 -4.93
N VAL A 61 10.36 -9.82 -3.74
CA VAL A 61 8.98 -9.38 -3.54
C VAL A 61 8.92 -8.05 -2.80
N GLY A 62 9.72 -7.90 -1.74
CA GLY A 62 9.78 -6.67 -0.93
C GLY A 62 9.87 -6.91 0.58
N GLY A 63 10.29 -8.10 1.01
CA GLY A 63 10.62 -8.38 2.41
C GLY A 63 9.45 -8.31 3.37
N GLY A 64 9.77 -8.00 4.62
CA GLY A 64 8.85 -8.03 5.74
C GLY A 64 7.66 -7.11 5.59
N LEU A 65 7.85 -5.90 5.02
CA LEU A 65 6.75 -4.95 4.82
C LEU A 65 5.67 -5.51 3.88
N VAL A 66 6.08 -6.12 2.78
CA VAL A 66 5.13 -6.72 1.83
C VAL A 66 4.47 -7.96 2.43
N LEU A 67 5.18 -8.75 3.24
CA LEU A 67 4.57 -9.88 3.94
C LEU A 67 3.59 -9.43 5.03
N ALA A 68 3.87 -8.33 5.74
CA ALA A 68 2.93 -7.76 6.69
C ALA A 68 1.63 -7.31 6.00
N PHE A 69 1.74 -6.68 4.83
CA PHE A 69 0.57 -6.26 4.04
C PHE A 69 -0.23 -7.46 3.50
N LEU A 70 0.39 -8.31 2.68
CA LEU A 70 -0.29 -9.45 2.04
C LEU A 70 -0.68 -10.53 3.05
N GLY A 71 0.16 -10.76 4.06
CA GLY A 71 -0.10 -11.72 5.12
C GLY A 71 -1.28 -11.31 5.99
N THR A 72 -1.42 -10.03 6.36
CA THR A 72 -2.61 -9.57 7.11
C THR A 72 -3.88 -9.71 6.27
N ALA A 73 -3.82 -9.40 4.97
CA ALA A 73 -4.95 -9.63 4.06
C ALA A 73 -5.33 -11.11 3.99
N ALA A 74 -4.35 -12.02 3.92
CA ALA A 74 -4.59 -13.45 3.95
C ALA A 74 -5.17 -13.91 5.30
N LEU A 75 -4.68 -13.39 6.43
CA LEU A 75 -5.22 -13.70 7.76
C LEU A 75 -6.69 -13.28 7.91
N LYS A 76 -7.08 -12.16 7.29
CA LYS A 76 -8.48 -11.71 7.18
C LYS A 76 -9.30 -12.70 6.34
N ASP A 77 -8.83 -13.03 5.13
CA ASP A 77 -9.56 -13.91 4.20
C ASP A 77 -9.74 -15.34 4.75
N TYR A 78 -8.72 -15.89 5.41
CA TYR A 78 -8.77 -17.19 6.09
C TYR A 78 -9.51 -17.16 7.44
N LYS A 79 -10.07 -16.02 7.85
CA LYS A 79 -10.82 -15.83 9.11
C LYS A 79 -10.02 -16.23 10.35
N VAL A 80 -8.70 -15.99 10.33
CA VAL A 80 -7.81 -16.28 11.45
C VAL A 80 -8.00 -15.22 12.56
N ILE A 81 -8.18 -13.96 12.17
CA ILE A 81 -8.44 -12.87 13.10
C ILE A 81 -9.97 -12.77 13.31
N PRO A 82 -10.45 -12.71 14.57
CA PRO A 82 -11.89 -12.56 14.82
C PRO A 82 -12.45 -11.28 14.21
N GLU A 83 -13.66 -11.33 13.65
CA GLU A 83 -14.26 -10.24 12.86
C GLU A 83 -14.29 -8.90 13.61
N GLN A 84 -14.63 -8.91 14.90
CA GLN A 84 -14.64 -7.71 15.74
C GLN A 84 -13.29 -6.96 15.74
N TYR A 85 -12.18 -7.68 15.59
CA TYR A 85 -10.85 -7.10 15.56
C TYR A 85 -10.41 -6.71 14.15
N ILE A 86 -10.96 -7.33 13.11
CA ILE A 86 -10.84 -6.82 11.73
C ILE A 86 -11.54 -5.47 11.62
N GLU A 87 -12.78 -5.37 12.12
CA GLU A 87 -13.51 -4.10 12.17
C GLU A 87 -12.75 -3.04 12.97
N LEU A 88 -12.20 -3.41 14.14
CA LEU A 88 -11.36 -2.51 14.93
C LEU A 88 -10.14 -2.01 14.14
N MET A 89 -9.44 -2.89 13.43
CA MET A 89 -8.28 -2.52 12.61
C MET A 89 -8.67 -1.57 11.47
N ASP A 90 -9.81 -1.82 10.82
CA ASP A 90 -10.35 -0.96 9.76
C ASP A 90 -10.76 0.42 10.32
N GLN A 91 -11.39 0.47 11.50
CA GLN A 91 -11.76 1.71 12.20
C GLN A 91 -10.52 2.51 12.65
N VAL A 92 -9.53 1.86 13.25
CA VAL A 92 -8.29 2.52 13.68
C VAL A 92 -7.59 3.15 12.49
N THR A 93 -7.52 2.42 11.37
CA THR A 93 -6.84 2.88 10.16
C THR A 93 -7.61 4.02 9.48
N SER A 94 -8.93 3.89 9.33
CA SER A 94 -9.74 4.75 8.46
C SER A 94 -10.48 5.83 9.23
N ASP A 95 -11.25 5.45 10.25
CA ASP A 95 -12.25 6.32 10.90
C ASP A 95 -11.64 7.15 12.04
N MET A 96 -10.75 6.54 12.82
CA MET A 96 -10.05 7.19 13.93
C MET A 96 -8.88 8.05 13.45
N GLY A 97 -8.60 8.07 12.15
CA GLY A 97 -7.67 8.99 11.52
C GLY A 97 -6.19 8.66 11.70
N ILE A 98 -5.83 7.45 12.16
CA ILE A 98 -4.41 7.07 12.34
C ILE A 98 -3.66 7.07 11.00
N LEU A 99 -4.29 6.62 9.90
CA LEU A 99 -3.67 6.70 8.57
C LEU A 99 -3.41 8.15 8.16
N ASN A 100 -4.39 9.04 8.35
CA ASN A 100 -4.26 10.46 8.03
C ASN A 100 -3.18 11.13 8.88
N LEU A 101 -3.15 10.85 10.18
CA LEU A 101 -2.12 11.34 11.09
C LEU A 101 -0.73 10.87 10.65
N PHE A 102 -0.59 9.60 10.32
CA PHE A 102 0.68 9.02 9.85
C PHE A 102 1.17 9.71 8.57
N ILE A 103 0.29 9.92 7.59
CA ILE A 103 0.61 10.61 6.33
C ILE A 103 1.03 12.07 6.61
N ILE A 104 0.29 12.79 7.44
CA ILE A 104 0.60 14.20 7.78
C ILE A 104 1.97 14.30 8.44
N VAL A 105 2.26 13.47 9.44
CA VAL A 105 3.56 13.47 10.14
C VAL A 105 4.70 13.17 9.18
N LEU A 106 4.55 12.18 8.30
CA LEU A 106 5.57 11.84 7.30
C LEU A 106 5.80 12.96 6.30
N ILE A 107 4.74 13.57 5.76
CA ILE A 107 4.86 14.67 4.78
C ILE A 107 5.52 15.87 5.45
N THR A 108 5.01 16.30 6.61
CA THR A 108 5.56 17.44 7.35
C THR A 108 7.02 17.21 7.73
N GLY A 109 7.35 16.04 8.30
CA GLY A 109 8.73 15.69 8.65
C GLY A 109 9.67 15.66 7.45
N SER A 110 9.23 15.07 6.33
CA SER A 110 10.03 14.99 5.10
C SER A 110 10.27 16.36 4.46
N ILE A 111 9.26 17.24 4.44
CA ILE A 111 9.38 18.59 3.87
C ILE A 111 10.27 19.48 4.75
N LEU A 112 10.10 19.44 6.07
CA LEU A 112 10.92 20.23 7.01
C LEU A 112 12.39 19.80 7.00
N GLY A 113 12.69 18.54 6.66
CA GLY A 113 14.06 18.03 6.53
C GLY A 113 14.80 18.48 5.26
N LEU A 114 14.13 19.12 4.30
CA LEU A 114 14.71 19.53 3.01
C LEU A 114 15.03 21.03 2.97
N ASN A 115 16.15 21.40 2.34
CA ASN A 115 16.40 22.79 1.99
C ASN A 115 15.36 23.26 0.96
N ARG A 116 14.76 24.43 1.21
CA ARG A 116 13.77 25.10 0.34
C ARG A 116 14.19 25.15 -1.14
N GLU A 117 15.46 25.41 -1.43
CA GLU A 117 15.96 25.51 -2.80
C GLU A 117 15.94 24.15 -3.52
N LEU A 118 16.35 23.08 -2.83
CA LEU A 118 16.27 21.71 -3.35
C LEU A 118 14.82 21.27 -3.54
N MET A 119 13.93 21.62 -2.60
CA MET A 119 12.50 21.36 -2.70
C MET A 119 11.91 21.98 -3.97
N LEU A 120 12.12 23.28 -4.19
CA LEU A 120 11.59 23.99 -5.37
C LEU A 120 12.16 23.45 -6.69
N LYS A 121 13.46 23.12 -6.72
CA LYS A 121 14.09 22.53 -7.90
C LYS A 121 13.53 21.14 -8.22
N SER A 122 13.19 20.36 -7.20
CA SER A 122 12.62 19.01 -7.36
C SER A 122 11.22 19.03 -7.97
N PHE A 123 10.38 20.02 -7.62
CA PHE A 123 9.04 20.18 -8.19
C PHE A 123 9.07 20.34 -9.72
N ALA A 124 10.04 21.10 -10.26
CA ALA A 124 10.17 21.31 -11.69
C ALA A 124 10.50 20.01 -12.47
N GLY A 125 11.28 19.11 -11.87
CA GLY A 125 11.58 17.79 -12.46
C GLY A 125 10.48 16.75 -12.24
N TYR A 126 9.73 16.87 -11.14
CA TYR A 126 8.73 15.90 -10.74
C TYR A 126 7.48 15.90 -11.64
N ILE A 127 6.99 17.08 -12.04
CA ILE A 127 5.80 17.18 -12.91
C ILE A 127 6.02 16.50 -14.29
N PRO A 128 7.11 16.78 -15.03
CA PRO A 128 7.43 16.06 -16.26
C PRO A 128 7.56 14.55 -16.05
N ALA A 129 8.13 14.10 -14.92
CA ALA A 129 8.27 12.68 -14.62
C ALA A 129 6.90 11.99 -14.43
N ILE A 130 5.95 12.63 -13.73
CA ILE A 130 4.57 12.12 -13.60
C ILE A 130 3.91 12.02 -14.98
N LEU A 131 3.97 13.08 -15.78
CA LEU A 131 3.36 13.10 -17.12
C LEU A 131 4.00 12.06 -18.05
N GLY A 132 5.32 11.88 -17.98
CA GLY A 132 6.03 10.83 -18.69
C GLY A 132 5.60 9.43 -18.25
N GLY A 133 5.42 9.21 -16.94
CA GLY A 133 4.87 7.96 -16.39
C GLY A 133 3.45 7.69 -16.89
N LEU A 134 2.57 8.69 -16.89
CA LEU A 134 1.21 8.58 -17.41
C LEU A 134 1.20 8.28 -18.92
N ALA A 135 2.05 8.96 -19.71
CA ALA A 135 2.17 8.70 -21.14
C ALA A 135 2.68 7.28 -21.42
N GLY A 136 3.69 6.82 -20.66
CA GLY A 136 4.20 5.45 -20.75
C GLY A 136 3.16 4.39 -20.37
N ALA A 137 2.45 4.59 -19.26
CA ALA A 137 1.36 3.72 -18.83
C ALA A 137 0.22 3.69 -19.85
N SER A 138 -0.11 4.83 -20.45
CA SER A 138 -1.11 4.94 -21.52
C SER A 138 -0.70 4.16 -22.76
N LEU A 139 0.53 4.33 -23.23
CA LEU A 139 1.04 3.64 -24.41
C LEU A 139 1.05 2.12 -24.20
N LEU A 140 1.66 1.65 -23.11
CA LEU A 140 1.75 0.22 -22.80
C LEU A 140 0.37 -0.38 -22.50
N GLY A 141 -0.49 0.37 -21.81
CA GLY A 141 -1.87 0.00 -21.55
C GLY A 141 -2.62 -0.25 -22.86
N ILE A 142 -2.63 0.73 -23.78
CA ILE A 142 -3.31 0.61 -25.08
C ILE A 142 -2.77 -0.58 -25.88
N LEU A 143 -1.45 -0.74 -25.97
CA LEU A 143 -0.84 -1.87 -26.67
C LEU A 143 -1.29 -3.21 -26.07
N GLY A 144 -1.31 -3.32 -24.74
CA GLY A 144 -1.84 -4.49 -24.04
C GLY A 144 -3.33 -4.71 -24.29
N GLY A 145 -4.16 -3.66 -24.18
CA GLY A 145 -5.59 -3.72 -24.43
C GLY A 145 -5.92 -4.20 -25.84
N MET A 146 -5.19 -3.73 -26.84
CA MET A 146 -5.35 -4.14 -28.24
C MET A 146 -5.08 -5.64 -28.44
N VAL A 147 -4.13 -6.24 -27.73
CA VAL A 147 -3.86 -7.69 -27.78
C VAL A 147 -5.08 -8.50 -27.31
N PHE A 148 -5.86 -7.95 -26.38
CA PHE A 148 -7.08 -8.56 -25.85
C PHE A 148 -8.37 -8.06 -26.52
N GLY A 149 -8.26 -7.28 -27.61
CA GLY A 149 -9.41 -6.72 -28.32
C GLY A 149 -10.16 -5.60 -27.58
N VAL A 150 -9.54 -4.99 -26.56
CA VAL A 150 -10.09 -3.84 -25.83
C VAL A 150 -9.73 -2.55 -26.58
N SER A 151 -10.71 -1.66 -26.76
CA SER A 151 -10.48 -0.41 -27.47
C SER A 151 -9.48 0.50 -26.73
N PRO A 152 -8.70 1.35 -27.44
CA PRO A 152 -7.79 2.29 -26.80
C PRO A 152 -8.48 3.22 -25.80
N THR A 153 -9.67 3.73 -26.14
CA THR A 153 -10.46 4.62 -25.29
C THR A 153 -10.92 3.92 -24.02
N GLU A 154 -11.44 2.69 -24.13
CA GLU A 154 -11.85 1.92 -22.96
C GLU A 154 -10.66 1.56 -22.07
N THR A 155 -9.52 1.24 -22.68
CA THR A 155 -8.28 0.97 -21.94
C THR A 155 -7.85 2.18 -21.11
N LEU A 156 -7.86 3.37 -21.70
CA LEU A 156 -7.52 4.59 -20.98
C LEU A 156 -8.52 4.87 -19.84
N ILE A 157 -9.81 4.86 -20.16
CA ILE A 157 -10.86 5.29 -19.24
C ILE A 157 -11.06 4.32 -18.09
N LYS A 158 -11.08 3.01 -18.35
CA LYS A 158 -11.43 1.99 -17.34
C LYS A 158 -10.21 1.33 -16.69
N TYR A 159 -9.00 1.43 -17.26
CA TYR A 159 -7.81 0.79 -16.71
C TYR A 159 -6.73 1.82 -16.34
N VAL A 160 -6.20 2.57 -17.31
CA VAL A 160 -5.04 3.44 -17.08
C VAL A 160 -5.36 4.57 -16.10
N LEU A 161 -6.48 5.28 -16.29
CA LEU A 161 -6.85 6.40 -15.44
C LEU A 161 -7.14 5.99 -13.98
N PRO A 162 -7.89 4.90 -13.71
CA PRO A 162 -8.01 4.38 -12.35
C PRO A 162 -6.68 4.01 -11.72
N VAL A 163 -5.80 3.31 -12.45
CA VAL A 163 -4.50 2.84 -11.93
C VAL A 163 -3.54 3.99 -11.64
N MET A 164 -3.50 4.99 -12.50
CA MET A 164 -2.63 6.17 -12.35
C MET A 164 -3.28 7.28 -11.51
N GLY A 165 -4.53 7.10 -11.08
CA GLY A 165 -5.28 8.05 -10.28
C GLY A 165 -4.86 8.06 -8.81
N GLY A 166 -5.48 8.95 -8.02
CA GLY A 166 -5.20 9.14 -6.59
C GLY A 166 -5.73 8.04 -5.66
N GLY A 167 -5.73 6.77 -6.09
CA GLY A 167 -6.29 5.66 -5.32
C GLY A 167 -7.81 5.70 -5.19
N ASN A 168 -8.37 5.15 -4.10
CA ASN A 168 -9.83 5.09 -3.93
C ASN A 168 -10.45 6.48 -3.70
N GLY A 169 -10.12 7.12 -2.57
CA GLY A 169 -10.79 8.34 -2.11
C GLY A 169 -10.57 9.58 -2.99
N ALA A 170 -9.40 9.69 -3.64
CA ALA A 170 -9.07 10.82 -4.51
C ALA A 170 -9.02 10.48 -6.00
N GLY A 171 -9.23 9.20 -6.37
CA GLY A 171 -9.17 8.73 -7.75
C GLY A 171 -10.48 8.07 -8.18
N ALA A 172 -10.71 6.83 -7.78
CA ALA A 172 -11.83 6.02 -8.25
C ALA A 172 -13.21 6.68 -8.01
N VAL A 173 -13.41 7.31 -6.85
CA VAL A 173 -14.66 7.99 -6.52
C VAL A 173 -14.90 9.24 -7.40
N PRO A 174 -13.97 10.22 -7.49
CA PRO A 174 -14.16 11.34 -8.43
C PRO A 174 -14.23 10.91 -9.91
N LEU A 175 -13.46 9.90 -10.33
CA LEU A 175 -13.46 9.41 -11.71
C LEU A 175 -14.82 8.80 -12.08
N SER A 176 -15.47 8.08 -11.17
CA SER A 176 -16.80 7.52 -11.45
C SER A 176 -17.87 8.60 -11.64
N GLN A 177 -17.79 9.67 -10.84
CA GLN A 177 -18.68 10.83 -10.98
C GLN A 177 -18.46 11.58 -12.29
N ILE A 178 -17.21 11.74 -12.72
CA ILE A 178 -16.88 12.34 -14.03
C ILE A 178 -17.40 11.43 -15.16
N TYR A 179 -17.18 10.12 -15.05
CA TYR A 179 -17.63 9.14 -16.04
C TYR A 179 -19.14 9.20 -16.23
N GLU A 180 -19.91 9.20 -15.15
CA GLU A 180 -21.37 9.31 -15.19
C GLU A 180 -21.83 10.63 -15.80
N ARG A 181 -21.26 11.75 -15.36
CA ARG A 181 -21.61 13.07 -15.90
C ARG A 181 -21.36 13.18 -17.41
N VAL A 182 -20.28 12.59 -17.92
CA VAL A 182 -19.87 12.72 -19.32
C VAL A 182 -20.56 11.69 -20.22
N THR A 183 -20.77 10.47 -19.73
CA THR A 183 -21.28 9.35 -20.55
C THR A 183 -22.75 9.04 -20.31
N GLY A 184 -23.33 9.45 -19.18
CA GLY A 184 -24.67 9.08 -18.73
C GLY A 184 -24.76 7.66 -18.16
N ASN A 185 -23.66 6.91 -18.11
CA ASN A 185 -23.62 5.54 -17.58
C ASN A 185 -23.43 5.53 -16.06
N SER A 186 -23.79 4.42 -15.41
CA SER A 186 -23.71 4.23 -13.96
C SER A 186 -22.31 4.52 -13.40
N ALA A 187 -22.22 5.45 -12.44
CA ALA A 187 -21.01 5.65 -11.63
C ALA A 187 -20.65 4.39 -10.83
N GLY A 188 -21.66 3.63 -10.37
CA GLY A 188 -21.45 2.41 -9.58
C GLY A 188 -20.71 1.34 -10.37
N ASP A 189 -21.11 1.10 -11.62
CA ASP A 189 -20.50 0.06 -12.46
C ASP A 189 -19.05 0.42 -12.79
N TYR A 190 -18.80 1.70 -13.10
CA TYR A 190 -17.43 2.20 -13.30
C TYR A 190 -16.59 2.06 -12.04
N TYR A 191 -17.12 2.46 -10.88
CA TYR A 191 -16.40 2.41 -9.61
C TYR A 191 -16.03 0.98 -9.22
N SER A 192 -16.97 0.03 -9.31
CA SER A 192 -16.72 -1.38 -9.00
C SER A 192 -15.62 -1.97 -9.87
N PHE A 193 -15.63 -1.66 -11.16
CA PHE A 193 -14.56 -2.08 -12.08
C PHE A 193 -13.22 -1.40 -11.76
N ALA A 194 -13.24 -0.08 -11.57
CA ALA A 194 -12.06 0.74 -11.30
C ALA A 194 -11.34 0.30 -10.02
N ILE A 195 -12.07 0.02 -8.93
CA ILE A 195 -11.49 -0.46 -7.68
C ILE A 195 -10.85 -1.84 -7.87
N ALA A 196 -11.50 -2.76 -8.58
CA ALA A 196 -10.93 -4.08 -8.83
C ALA A 196 -9.59 -3.99 -9.56
N ILE A 197 -9.53 -3.20 -10.64
CA ILE A 197 -8.29 -3.00 -11.41
C ILE A 197 -7.23 -2.25 -10.59
N LEU A 198 -7.62 -1.20 -9.86
CA LEU A 198 -6.72 -0.45 -8.98
C LEU A 198 -6.06 -1.37 -7.94
N THR A 199 -6.84 -2.23 -7.27
CA THR A 199 -6.33 -3.15 -6.26
C THR A 199 -5.32 -4.14 -6.85
N ILE A 200 -5.60 -4.70 -8.03
CA ILE A 200 -4.67 -5.59 -8.73
C ILE A 200 -3.39 -4.85 -9.11
N ALA A 201 -3.51 -3.67 -9.72
CA ALA A 201 -2.36 -2.87 -10.14
C ALA A 201 -1.48 -2.46 -8.96
N ASN A 202 -2.06 -2.16 -7.80
CA ASN A 202 -1.32 -1.84 -6.58
C ASN A 202 -0.41 -2.99 -6.13
N ILE A 203 -0.86 -4.25 -6.24
CA ILE A 203 -0.01 -5.42 -5.95
C ILE A 203 1.20 -5.46 -6.88
N PHE A 204 0.99 -5.25 -8.18
CA PHE A 204 2.09 -5.20 -9.16
C PHE A 204 3.01 -4.00 -8.93
N ALA A 205 2.50 -2.86 -8.49
CA ALA A 205 3.30 -1.68 -8.15
C ALA A 205 4.23 -1.96 -6.96
N ILE A 206 3.73 -2.60 -5.91
CA ILE A 206 4.53 -3.02 -4.75
C ILE A 206 5.65 -3.98 -5.17
N ILE A 207 5.33 -5.03 -5.93
CA ILE A 207 6.32 -6.01 -6.41
C ILE A 207 7.36 -5.32 -7.32
N SER A 208 6.91 -4.47 -8.24
CA SER A 208 7.79 -3.72 -9.14
C SER A 208 8.73 -2.80 -8.36
N GLY A 209 8.25 -2.15 -7.28
CA GLY A 209 9.08 -1.36 -6.38
C GLY A 209 10.19 -2.19 -5.71
N GLY A 210 9.85 -3.39 -5.24
CA GLY A 210 10.84 -4.35 -4.70
C GLY A 210 11.90 -4.74 -5.73
N VAL A 211 11.47 -5.08 -6.96
CA VAL A 211 12.36 -5.45 -8.06
C VAL A 211 13.26 -4.29 -8.50
N LEU A 212 12.71 -3.08 -8.66
CA LEU A 212 13.45 -1.88 -9.05
C LEU A 212 14.50 -1.51 -7.99
N ASN A 213 14.19 -1.63 -6.70
CA ASN A 213 15.15 -1.44 -5.63
C ASN A 213 16.34 -2.40 -5.75
N LYS A 214 16.09 -3.69 -6.05
CA LYS A 214 17.17 -4.66 -6.27
C LYS A 214 18.03 -4.32 -7.49
N ILE A 215 17.39 -3.94 -8.60
CA ILE A 215 18.09 -3.54 -9.83
C ILE A 215 18.98 -2.32 -9.56
N GLY A 216 18.45 -1.31 -8.86
CA GLY A 216 19.18 -0.10 -8.48
C GLY A 216 20.41 -0.39 -7.59
N ASN A 217 20.29 -1.30 -6.62
CA ASN A 217 21.43 -1.66 -5.77
C ASN A 217 22.47 -2.55 -6.47
N SER A 218 22.04 -3.36 -7.44
CA SER A 218 22.95 -4.24 -8.21
C SER A 218 23.74 -3.45 -9.25
N LYS A 219 23.11 -2.44 -9.87
CA LYS A 219 23.80 -1.44 -10.66
C LYS A 219 24.28 -0.33 -9.73
N LYS A 220 25.42 -0.51 -9.06
CA LYS A 220 26.17 0.66 -8.57
C LYS A 220 26.45 1.53 -9.80
N ILE A 221 25.63 2.56 -10.01
CA ILE A 221 25.94 3.62 -10.95
C ILE A 221 27.15 4.31 -10.33
N SER A 222 28.34 3.87 -10.73
CA SER A 222 29.57 4.59 -10.44
C SER A 222 29.41 5.96 -11.10
N ASN A 223 29.50 7.02 -10.30
CA ASN A 223 29.50 8.44 -10.69
C ASN A 223 28.13 9.12 -10.63
N TRP A 224 27.59 9.30 -9.42
CA TRP A 224 26.99 10.54 -8.95
C TRP A 224 27.41 10.77 -7.50
#